data_AF-A0AA38CA54-F1
#
_entry.id   AF-A0AA38CA54-F1
#
_cell.length_a   1.000
_cell.length_b   1.000
_cell.length_c   1.000
_cell.angle_alpha   90.00
_cell.angle_beta   90.00
_cell.angle_gamma   90.00
#
_symmetry.space_group_name_H-M   'P 1'
#
loop_
_entity.id
_entity.type
_entity.pdbx_description
1 polymer ?
#
loop_
_entity_poly.entity_id
_entity_poly.type
_entity_poly.pdbx_seq_one_letter_code
_entity_poly.pdbx_strand_id
1 'polypeptide(L)'
;MAAVESGSSEISERKTFTGLKLCGLPWWEKRPVDRRPSRTRSGGRPPAKNQQSLIAVAKSCLLTRRRLRLDPAKKLYFLYEPGKQVSSAVRIKNVSRSFVAFKFQTNAPKSCFMRPPNGILAPNESILTSVVKFVEQPENPLEGKMKQPENSKERKTKDKFKIVSLKVKEGVEYTPELFEENKELIAVEKVLRVVFLDPRRPCKALDKLNKRLAEAEANNQARKKPQEDKASKPTAPAEGVIDEW
;
A
#
# COMPACT_ATOMS: atom_id res chain seq x y z
N MET A 1 -52.38 32.99 -22.92
CA MET A 1 -51.50 33.18 -21.74
C MET A 1 -50.10 32.80 -22.15
N ALA A 2 -49.25 33.80 -22.38
CA ALA A 2 -47.84 33.63 -22.72
C ALA A 2 -47.00 33.77 -21.44
N ALA A 3 -45.93 32.99 -21.30
CA ALA A 3 -44.88 33.24 -20.32
C ALA A 3 -43.53 33.07 -21.01
N VAL A 4 -42.78 34.17 -20.98
CA VAL A 4 -41.46 34.43 -21.55
C VAL A 4 -40.41 34.19 -20.47
N GLU A 5 -39.26 33.73 -20.92
CA GLU A 5 -38.00 33.49 -20.23
C GLU A 5 -37.27 34.79 -19.83
N SER A 6 -36.57 34.80 -18.68
CA SER A 6 -35.38 35.60 -18.31
C SER A 6 -35.24 35.52 -16.77
N GLY A 7 -34.10 35.25 -16.13
CA GLY A 7 -32.72 35.59 -16.45
C GLY A 7 -32.24 36.57 -15.37
N SER A 8 -31.71 36.06 -14.24
CA SER A 8 -31.15 36.90 -13.17
C SER A 8 -29.65 36.66 -13.03
N SER A 9 -28.90 37.72 -13.32
CA SER A 9 -27.47 37.90 -13.10
C SER A 9 -27.22 38.47 -11.70
N GLU A 10 -26.32 37.87 -10.92
CA GLU A 10 -25.77 38.47 -9.70
C GLU A 10 -24.26 38.68 -9.78
N ILE A 11 -23.87 39.80 -9.21
CA ILE A 11 -22.64 40.56 -9.36
C ILE A 11 -21.61 40.06 -8.34
N SER A 12 -20.37 39.83 -8.80
CA SER A 12 -19.23 39.48 -7.94
C SER A 12 -18.45 40.75 -7.57
N GLU A 13 -18.51 41.13 -6.29
CA GLU A 13 -17.75 42.23 -5.72
C GLU A 13 -16.29 41.86 -5.47
N ARG A 14 -15.40 42.78 -5.86
CA ARG A 14 -13.98 42.81 -5.50
C ARG A 14 -13.82 43.32 -4.06
N LYS A 15 -13.01 42.65 -3.25
CA LYS A 15 -12.36 43.27 -2.09
C LYS A 15 -10.87 42.95 -2.06
N THR A 16 -10.09 43.99 -2.27
CA THR A 16 -8.65 44.09 -1.98
C THR A 16 -8.43 44.19 -0.48
N PHE A 17 -7.47 43.45 0.07
CA PHE A 17 -6.77 43.87 1.28
C PHE A 17 -5.31 43.36 1.27
N THR A 18 -4.42 44.34 1.39
CA THR A 18 -3.00 44.34 1.78
C THR A 18 -2.74 43.44 3.00
N GLY A 19 -1.58 42.84 3.29
CA GLY A 19 -0.18 43.01 2.90
C GLY A 19 0.71 42.31 3.96
N LEU A 20 2.03 42.22 3.70
CA LEU A 20 3.15 41.84 4.59
C LEU A 20 3.26 40.34 4.99
N LYS A 21 4.43 39.68 5.00
CA LYS A 21 5.84 40.03 4.70
C LYS A 21 6.59 38.70 4.48
N LEU A 22 7.30 38.58 3.36
CA LEU A 22 8.36 37.58 3.20
C LEU A 22 9.63 38.12 3.88
N CYS A 23 10.18 37.38 4.84
CA CYS A 23 11.54 37.61 5.31
C CYS A 23 12.52 36.96 4.34
N GLY A 24 13.07 37.76 3.43
CA GLY A 24 14.32 37.47 2.74
C GLY A 24 15.48 37.86 3.65
N LEU A 25 16.43 36.94 3.89
CA LEU A 25 17.70 37.26 4.51
C LEU A 25 18.77 37.39 3.42
N PRO A 26 19.65 38.41 3.48
CA PRO A 26 20.53 38.74 2.37
C PRO A 26 21.74 37.81 2.26
N TRP A 27 21.97 37.45 1.01
CA TRP A 27 23.19 36.88 0.46
C TRP A 27 24.33 37.88 0.65
N TRP A 28 25.34 37.53 1.46
CA TRP A 28 26.58 38.29 1.56
C TRP A 28 27.64 37.57 0.75
N GLU A 29 28.21 38.31 -0.21
CA GLU A 29 29.24 37.84 -1.11
C GLU A 29 30.32 38.92 -1.17
N LYS A 30 31.49 38.65 -0.56
CA LYS A 30 32.78 39.22 -0.96
C LYS A 30 33.91 38.24 -0.61
N ARG A 31 34.75 37.93 -1.60
CA ARG A 31 36.05 37.28 -1.46
C ARG A 31 37.18 38.33 -1.34
N PRO A 32 38.41 37.93 -0.92
CA PRO A 32 39.35 38.77 -0.18
C PRO A 32 40.55 39.25 -1.00
N VAL A 33 41.30 40.23 -0.46
CA VAL A 33 42.70 40.52 -0.83
C VAL A 33 43.54 40.78 0.43
N ASP A 34 44.80 40.36 0.34
CA ASP A 34 45.84 40.06 1.32
C ASP A 34 46.23 41.12 2.38
N ARG A 35 46.76 40.60 3.52
CA ARG A 35 48.10 40.95 4.06
C ARG A 35 48.47 40.08 5.28
N ARG A 36 49.66 39.45 5.24
CA ARG A 36 50.37 38.89 6.42
C ARG A 36 50.84 40.03 7.34
N PRO A 37 51.02 39.78 8.66
CA PRO A 37 52.36 39.41 9.13
C PRO A 37 52.38 38.29 10.18
N SER A 38 53.60 37.86 10.47
CA SER A 38 54.06 36.70 11.24
C SER A 38 53.92 36.78 12.77
N ARG A 39 53.93 35.58 13.37
CA ARG A 39 54.60 35.10 14.61
C ARG A 39 53.73 34.73 15.83
N THR A 40 54.02 33.49 16.26
CA THR A 40 54.11 32.89 17.61
C THR A 40 52.87 32.31 18.34
N ARG A 41 53.01 30.99 18.55
CA ARG A 41 52.81 30.17 19.76
C ARG A 41 51.42 29.61 20.13
N SER A 42 51.42 28.27 20.13
CA SER A 42 50.79 27.33 21.07
C SER A 42 49.29 27.44 21.34
N GLY A 43 48.54 26.50 20.77
CA GLY A 43 47.20 26.14 21.20
C GLY A 43 46.71 24.92 20.42
N GLY A 44 46.75 23.75 21.03
CA GLY A 44 46.24 22.51 20.44
C GLY A 44 44.76 22.62 20.11
N ARG A 45 44.41 22.33 18.85
CA ARG A 45 43.04 22.27 18.34
C ARG A 45 42.54 20.82 18.45
N PRO A 46 41.33 20.53 18.94
CA PRO A 46 40.81 19.16 18.88
C PRO A 46 40.48 18.81 17.42
N PRO A 47 40.65 17.56 16.99
CA PRO A 47 40.31 17.16 15.63
C PRO A 47 38.79 17.19 15.42
N ALA A 48 38.35 18.04 14.50
CA ALA A 48 36.99 18.03 13.95
C ALA A 48 36.78 16.78 13.09
N LYS A 49 36.51 15.64 13.73
CA LYS A 49 36.15 14.38 13.05
C LYS A 49 35.13 13.60 13.87
N ASN A 50 33.87 14.04 13.96
CA ASN A 50 32.77 13.08 14.24
C ASN A 50 31.32 13.58 14.03
N GLN A 51 31.06 14.71 13.38
CA GLN A 51 29.67 15.17 13.25
C GLN A 51 28.86 14.45 12.15
N GLN A 52 29.51 13.71 11.26
CA GLN A 52 28.82 12.95 10.21
C GLN A 52 28.18 11.65 10.73
N SER A 53 28.71 11.09 11.82
CA SER A 53 28.27 9.80 12.39
C SER A 53 26.90 9.92 13.07
N LEU A 54 26.70 10.95 13.89
CA LEU A 54 25.44 11.15 14.62
C LEU A 54 24.30 11.63 13.70
N ILE A 55 24.59 12.41 12.65
CA ILE A 55 23.58 12.84 11.67
C ILE A 55 23.12 11.65 10.80
N ALA A 56 24.00 10.68 10.50
CA ALA A 56 23.61 9.45 9.81
C ALA A 56 22.74 8.53 10.69
N VAL A 57 23.03 8.44 12.00
CA VAL A 57 22.22 7.68 12.97
C VAL A 57 20.87 8.37 13.25
N ALA A 58 20.83 9.70 13.36
CA ALA A 58 19.61 10.47 13.54
C ALA A 58 18.67 10.40 12.32
N LYS A 59 19.23 10.37 11.10
CA LYS A 59 18.44 10.12 9.86
C LYS A 59 17.92 8.68 9.75
N SER A 60 18.53 7.72 10.43
CA SER A 60 18.06 6.33 10.47
C SER A 60 16.86 6.14 11.41
N CYS A 61 16.68 7.00 12.40
CA CYS A 61 15.60 6.89 13.38
C CYS A 61 14.28 7.49 12.88
N LEU A 62 14.34 8.47 11.97
CA LEU A 62 13.19 9.29 11.55
C LEU A 62 12.53 8.87 10.22
N LEU A 63 13.12 7.93 9.49
CA LEU A 63 12.42 7.27 8.38
C LEU A 63 11.80 6.00 8.95
N THR A 64 10.47 5.90 8.97
CA THR A 64 9.77 4.61 9.05
C THR A 64 10.28 3.76 7.88
N ARG A 65 11.35 2.98 8.11
CA ARG A 65 11.99 2.17 7.08
C ARG A 65 10.91 1.26 6.52
N ARG A 66 10.78 1.20 5.20
CA ARG A 66 9.90 0.23 4.54
C ARG A 66 10.27 -1.17 5.02
N ARG A 67 9.36 -1.82 5.75
CA ARG A 67 9.56 -3.15 6.33
C ARG A 67 9.15 -4.22 5.34
N LEU A 68 8.22 -3.89 4.43
CA LEU A 68 7.65 -4.83 3.47
C LEU A 68 7.99 -4.45 2.03
N ARG A 69 8.39 -5.46 1.24
CA ARG A 69 8.51 -5.36 -0.22
C ARG A 69 7.33 -6.04 -0.87
N LEU A 70 6.71 -5.34 -1.81
CA LEU A 70 5.55 -5.82 -2.56
C LEU A 70 5.93 -6.11 -4.01
N ASP A 71 5.45 -7.24 -4.53
CA ASP A 71 5.55 -7.60 -5.93
C ASP A 71 4.20 -8.09 -6.47
N PRO A 72 3.53 -7.34 -7.36
CA PRO A 72 3.98 -6.09 -7.99
C PRO A 72 4.01 -4.89 -7.01
N ALA A 73 4.88 -3.91 -7.30
CA ALA A 73 5.20 -2.86 -6.32
C ALA A 73 4.33 -1.58 -6.37
N LYS A 74 3.55 -1.37 -7.43
CA LYS A 74 2.82 -0.10 -7.68
C LYS A 74 1.41 -0.27 -8.25
N LYS A 75 1.18 -1.31 -9.04
CA LYS A 75 -0.10 -1.57 -9.72
C LYS A 75 -0.51 -3.01 -9.46
N LEU A 76 -1.79 -3.24 -9.19
CA LEU A 76 -2.41 -4.54 -9.38
C LEU A 76 -3.20 -4.54 -10.67
N TYR A 77 -3.07 -5.66 -11.37
CA TYR A 77 -3.73 -5.89 -12.64
C TYR A 77 -4.88 -6.86 -12.39
N PHE A 78 -6.04 -6.54 -12.92
CA PHE A 78 -7.22 -7.41 -12.87
C PHE A 78 -7.74 -7.57 -14.29
N LEU A 79 -8.34 -8.71 -14.57
CA LEU A 79 -9.12 -8.87 -15.79
C LEU A 79 -10.37 -8.00 -15.72
N TYR A 80 -10.73 -7.36 -16.83
CA TYR A 80 -11.96 -6.60 -16.93
C TYR A 80 -13.11 -7.53 -17.32
N GLU A 81 -13.89 -7.93 -16.33
CA GLU A 81 -15.11 -8.73 -16.53
C GLU A 81 -16.27 -8.13 -15.73
N PRO A 82 -17.07 -7.23 -16.34
CA PRO A 82 -18.24 -6.63 -15.69
C PRO A 82 -19.20 -7.67 -15.12
N GLY A 83 -19.75 -7.40 -13.94
CA GLY A 83 -20.65 -8.29 -13.22
C GLY A 83 -19.97 -9.49 -12.57
N LYS A 84 -18.64 -9.63 -12.69
CA LYS A 84 -17.89 -10.76 -12.15
C LYS A 84 -16.91 -10.38 -11.07
N GLN A 85 -16.56 -11.38 -10.27
CA GLN A 85 -15.45 -11.33 -9.34
C GLN A 85 -14.15 -11.73 -10.05
N VAL A 86 -13.18 -10.83 -10.05
CA VAL A 86 -11.86 -11.03 -10.65
C VAL A 86 -10.80 -10.96 -9.58
N SER A 87 -9.65 -11.57 -9.83
CA SER A 87 -8.56 -11.67 -8.85
C SER A 87 -7.24 -11.15 -9.41
N SER A 88 -6.37 -10.74 -8.50
CA SER A 88 -4.95 -10.48 -8.69
C SER A 88 -4.19 -11.12 -7.55
N ALA A 89 -2.89 -11.36 -7.74
CA ALA A 89 -2.03 -11.84 -6.67
C ALA A 89 -0.88 -10.86 -6.40
N VAL A 90 -0.52 -10.73 -5.13
CA VAL A 90 0.59 -9.87 -4.67
C VAL A 90 1.44 -10.62 -3.66
N ARG A 91 2.75 -10.63 -3.89
CA ARG A 91 3.72 -11.16 -2.93
C ARG A 91 4.09 -10.05 -1.95
N ILE A 92 3.99 -10.35 -0.67
CA ILE A 92 4.42 -9.49 0.43
C ILE A 92 5.61 -10.17 1.08
N LYS A 93 6.79 -9.53 1.07
CA LYS A 93 8.00 -10.04 1.72
C LYS A 93 8.42 -9.11 2.84
N ASN A 94 8.61 -9.64 4.04
CA ASN A 94 9.28 -8.94 5.11
C ASN A 94 10.78 -8.85 4.78
N VAL A 95 11.29 -7.64 4.59
CA VAL A 95 12.71 -7.38 4.32
C VAL A 95 13.45 -6.82 5.54
N SER A 96 12.75 -6.75 6.68
CA SER A 96 13.32 -6.30 7.95
C SER A 96 13.88 -7.47 8.75
N ARG A 97 14.63 -7.15 9.81
CA ARG A 97 15.18 -8.12 10.78
C ARG A 97 14.24 -8.38 11.96
N SER A 98 13.00 -7.91 11.90
CA SER A 98 12.02 -8.04 12.99
C SER A 98 10.73 -8.67 12.47
N PHE A 99 9.90 -9.17 13.38
CA PHE A 99 8.54 -9.58 13.03
C PHE A 99 7.71 -8.37 12.65
N VAL A 100 6.85 -8.53 11.64
CA VAL A 100 6.06 -7.44 11.08
C VAL A 100 4.63 -7.90 10.91
N ALA A 101 3.72 -7.26 11.66
CA ALA A 101 2.29 -7.35 11.40
C ALA A 101 1.95 -6.49 10.16
N PHE A 102 1.03 -6.96 9.33
CA PHE A 102 0.50 -6.21 8.20
C PHE A 102 -1.03 -6.21 8.19
N LYS A 103 -1.62 -5.16 7.62
CA LYS A 103 -3.06 -5.05 7.39
C LYS A 103 -3.34 -4.43 6.03
N PHE A 104 -4.32 -5.00 5.32
CA PHE A 104 -4.87 -4.48 4.09
C PHE A 104 -5.91 -3.39 4.37
N GLN A 105 -5.82 -2.30 3.62
CA GLN A 105 -6.78 -1.20 3.62
C GLN A 105 -7.13 -0.83 2.19
N THR A 106 -8.38 -0.47 1.91
CA THR A 106 -8.83 -0.04 0.58
C THR A 106 -9.85 1.07 0.70
N ASN A 107 -9.94 1.94 -0.31
CA ASN A 107 -11.03 2.90 -0.43
C ASN A 107 -12.29 2.32 -1.11
N ALA A 108 -12.25 1.04 -1.50
CA ALA A 108 -13.38 0.31 -2.09
C ALA A 108 -13.66 -1.01 -1.32
N PRO A 109 -13.98 -0.95 -0.01
CA PRO A 109 -14.10 -2.15 0.83
C PRO A 109 -15.28 -3.05 0.46
N LYS A 110 -16.33 -2.49 -0.15
CA LYS A 110 -17.50 -3.26 -0.61
C LYS A 110 -17.18 -4.18 -1.79
N SER A 111 -16.25 -3.77 -2.65
CA SER A 111 -15.95 -4.47 -3.90
C SER A 111 -14.54 -5.01 -3.97
N CYS A 112 -13.66 -4.77 -2.98
CA CYS A 112 -12.25 -5.20 -3.02
C CYS A 112 -11.77 -5.69 -1.64
N PHE A 113 -11.26 -6.92 -1.58
CA PHE A 113 -10.71 -7.50 -0.35
C PHE A 113 -9.49 -8.38 -0.63
N MET A 114 -8.66 -8.62 0.40
CA MET A 114 -7.45 -9.44 0.30
C MET A 114 -7.57 -10.69 1.16
N ARG A 115 -6.95 -11.79 0.72
CA ARG A 115 -6.89 -13.07 1.43
C ARG A 115 -5.43 -13.52 1.62
N PRO A 116 -4.95 -13.63 2.88
CA PRO A 116 -5.57 -13.11 4.10
C PRO A 116 -5.56 -11.55 4.13
N PRO A 117 -6.49 -10.89 4.86
CA PRO A 117 -6.54 -9.42 4.93
C PRO A 117 -5.45 -8.83 5.84
N ASN A 118 -4.90 -9.64 6.74
CA ASN A 118 -3.88 -9.28 7.71
C ASN A 118 -3.01 -10.50 8.03
N GLY A 119 -1.97 -10.30 8.83
CA GLY A 119 -1.10 -11.38 9.30
C GLY A 119 0.20 -10.84 9.88
N ILE A 120 1.03 -11.75 10.37
CA ILE A 120 2.38 -11.45 10.87
C ILE A 120 3.38 -12.24 10.03
N LEU A 121 4.47 -11.58 9.64
CA LEU A 121 5.57 -12.18 8.89
C LEU A 121 6.85 -12.14 9.74
N ALA A 122 7.49 -13.29 9.87
CA ALA A 122 8.83 -13.42 10.42
C ALA A 122 9.86 -12.68 9.53
N PRO A 123 11.07 -12.38 10.06
CA PRO A 123 12.14 -11.82 9.24
C PRO A 123 12.40 -12.65 7.97
N ASN A 124 12.52 -11.99 6.82
CA ASN A 124 12.72 -12.61 5.49
C ASN A 124 11.57 -13.48 4.96
N GLU A 125 10.50 -13.69 5.72
CA GLU A 125 9.33 -14.45 5.28
C GLU A 125 8.59 -13.72 4.15
N SER A 126 7.98 -14.49 3.26
CA SER A 126 7.07 -13.96 2.25
C SER A 126 5.78 -14.75 2.15
N ILE A 127 4.70 -14.04 1.88
CA ILE A 127 3.38 -14.61 1.62
C ILE A 127 2.89 -14.14 0.24
N LEU A 128 2.28 -15.06 -0.52
CA LEU A 128 1.55 -14.72 -1.74
C LEU A 128 0.07 -14.58 -1.38
N THR A 129 -0.45 -13.36 -1.45
CA THR A 129 -1.84 -13.06 -1.11
C THR A 129 -2.66 -12.82 -2.37
N SER A 130 -3.93 -13.24 -2.33
CA SER A 130 -4.89 -12.97 -3.40
C SER A 130 -5.69 -11.73 -3.06
N VAL A 131 -5.80 -10.79 -3.99
CA VAL A 131 -6.71 -9.65 -3.92
C VAL A 131 -7.86 -9.92 -4.87
N VAL A 132 -9.06 -9.90 -4.34
CA VAL A 132 -10.30 -10.13 -5.05
C VAL A 132 -11.01 -8.81 -5.25
N LYS A 133 -11.58 -8.61 -6.44
CA LYS A 133 -12.37 -7.43 -6.77
C LYS A 133 -13.64 -7.80 -7.55
N PHE A 134 -14.79 -7.28 -7.15
CA PHE A 134 -16.00 -7.29 -7.96
C PHE A 134 -15.98 -6.11 -8.94
N VAL A 135 -16.19 -6.39 -10.23
CA VAL A 135 -16.28 -5.36 -11.27
C VAL A 135 -17.74 -5.04 -11.49
N GLU A 136 -18.17 -3.87 -11.07
CA GLU A 136 -19.54 -3.42 -11.27
C GLU A 136 -19.86 -3.28 -12.77
N GLN A 137 -21.05 -3.72 -13.15
CA GLN A 137 -21.55 -3.60 -14.51
C GLN A 137 -22.13 -2.20 -14.71
N PRO A 138 -21.65 -1.41 -15.68
CA PRO A 138 -22.24 -0.11 -15.95
C PRO A 138 -23.68 -0.28 -16.45
N GLU A 139 -24.62 0.43 -15.82
CA GLU A 139 -26.06 0.33 -16.09
C GLU A 139 -26.44 0.77 -17.52
N ASN A 140 -25.63 1.65 -18.14
CA ASN A 140 -25.85 2.14 -19.50
C ASN A 140 -24.73 1.74 -20.48
N PRO A 141 -25.00 0.90 -21.50
CA PRO A 141 -24.01 0.45 -22.48
C PRO A 141 -23.35 1.58 -23.30
N LEU A 142 -24.04 2.72 -23.46
CA LEU A 142 -23.56 3.88 -24.22
C LEU A 142 -22.42 4.63 -23.51
N GLU A 143 -22.44 4.72 -22.17
CA GLU A 143 -21.31 5.29 -21.41
C GLU A 143 -20.04 4.44 -21.48
N GLY A 144 -20.19 3.12 -21.62
CA GLY A 144 -19.08 2.17 -21.71
C GLY A 144 -18.27 2.29 -23.00
N LYS A 145 -18.85 2.85 -24.07
CA LYS A 145 -18.17 3.14 -25.34
C LYS A 145 -17.52 4.53 -25.37
N MET A 146 -18.13 5.56 -24.77
CA MET A 146 -17.56 6.93 -24.73
C MET A 146 -16.31 7.06 -23.84
N LYS A 147 -16.12 6.17 -22.86
CA LYS A 147 -14.89 6.06 -22.05
C LYS A 147 -13.92 4.99 -22.60
N GLN A 148 -13.93 4.77 -23.92
CA GLN A 148 -12.78 4.17 -24.60
C GLN A 148 -11.90 5.30 -25.12
N PRO A 149 -10.86 5.75 -24.39
CA PRO A 149 -9.75 6.38 -25.08
C PRO A 149 -9.16 5.27 -25.93
N GLU A 150 -9.37 5.35 -27.24
CA GLU A 150 -8.89 4.36 -28.20
C GLU A 150 -7.37 4.09 -28.05
N ASN A 151 -6.66 5.00 -27.37
CA ASN A 151 -5.23 4.95 -27.08
C ASN A 151 -4.82 4.63 -25.62
N SER A 152 -5.74 4.41 -24.67
CA SER A 152 -5.34 4.06 -23.29
C SER A 152 -5.42 2.56 -23.04
N LYS A 153 -4.27 1.89 -23.17
CA LYS A 153 -4.06 0.43 -22.97
C LYS A 153 -4.41 -0.11 -21.57
N GLU A 154 -4.96 0.71 -20.67
CA GLU A 154 -5.21 0.41 -19.25
C GLU A 154 -6.41 1.23 -18.74
N ARG A 155 -7.54 0.59 -18.38
CA ARG A 155 -8.62 1.27 -17.64
C ARG A 155 -8.17 1.46 -16.18
N LYS A 156 -7.86 2.69 -15.79
CA LYS A 156 -7.41 3.03 -14.43
C LYS A 156 -8.62 3.42 -13.58
N THR A 157 -8.93 2.65 -12.55
CA THR A 157 -9.91 3.06 -11.54
C THR A 157 -9.30 4.01 -10.51
N LYS A 158 -10.13 4.81 -9.87
CA LYS A 158 -9.73 5.65 -8.71
C LYS A 158 -9.42 4.81 -7.47
N ASP A 159 -9.76 3.52 -7.49
CA ASP A 159 -9.55 2.59 -6.40
C ASP A 159 -8.06 2.39 -6.09
N LYS A 160 -7.77 2.46 -4.80
CA LYS A 160 -6.46 2.32 -4.21
C LYS A 160 -6.60 1.38 -3.04
N PHE A 161 -5.67 0.44 -2.95
CA PHE A 161 -5.47 -0.27 -1.71
C PHE A 161 -4.06 -0.03 -1.21
N LYS A 162 -3.90 -0.18 0.09
CA LYS A 162 -2.73 0.17 0.86
C LYS A 162 -2.43 -0.99 1.80
N ILE A 163 -1.16 -1.36 1.86
CA ILE A 163 -0.65 -2.24 2.91
C ILE A 163 0.00 -1.35 3.95
N VAL A 164 -0.50 -1.45 5.18
CA VAL A 164 0.17 -0.91 6.36
C VAL A 164 0.91 -2.01 7.08
N SER A 165 1.92 -1.62 7.82
CA SER A 165 2.69 -2.52 8.65
C SER A 165 2.85 -1.96 10.07
N LEU A 166 3.22 -2.85 10.99
CA LEU A 166 3.64 -2.54 12.35
C LEU A 166 4.76 -3.52 12.74
N LYS A 167 5.80 -3.03 13.41
CA LYS A 167 6.89 -3.88 13.93
C LYS A 167 6.38 -4.47 15.23
N VAL A 168 6.46 -5.79 15.37
CA VAL A 168 6.00 -6.52 16.56
C VAL A 168 7.13 -7.36 17.13
N LYS A 169 6.94 -7.86 18.35
CA LYS A 169 7.85 -8.84 18.97
C LYS A 169 7.56 -10.23 18.40
N GLU A 170 8.54 -11.12 18.55
CA GLU A 170 8.35 -12.55 18.27
C GLU A 170 7.33 -13.16 19.23
N GLY A 171 6.58 -14.17 18.76
CA GLY A 171 5.56 -14.86 19.56
C GLY A 171 4.25 -14.10 19.75
N VAL A 172 4.13 -12.87 19.22
CA VAL A 172 2.87 -12.12 19.23
C VAL A 172 1.92 -12.68 18.19
N GLU A 173 0.68 -12.94 18.58
CA GLU A 173 -0.42 -13.26 17.67
C GLU A 173 -1.07 -11.97 17.15
N TYR A 174 -1.64 -12.01 15.94
CA TYR A 174 -2.34 -10.86 15.40
C TYR A 174 -3.63 -10.59 16.19
N THR A 175 -3.77 -9.38 16.72
CA THR A 175 -5.04 -8.88 17.24
C THR A 175 -5.38 -7.51 16.62
N PRO A 176 -6.67 -7.15 16.47
CA PRO A 176 -7.07 -5.84 15.95
C PRO A 176 -6.49 -4.66 16.74
N GLU A 177 -6.35 -4.83 18.06
CA GLU A 177 -5.92 -3.80 19.01
C GLU A 177 -4.47 -3.36 18.78
N LEU A 178 -3.60 -4.25 18.25
CA LEU A 178 -2.20 -3.92 17.91
C LEU A 178 -2.09 -2.65 17.05
N PHE A 179 -2.97 -2.51 16.05
CA PHE A 179 -2.96 -1.34 15.16
C PHE A 179 -3.69 -0.13 15.78
N GLU A 180 -4.52 -0.33 16.78
CA GLU A 180 -5.25 0.74 17.44
C GLU A 180 -4.42 1.40 18.54
N GLU A 181 -3.66 0.60 19.29
CA GLU A 181 -2.75 1.02 20.35
C GLU A 181 -1.47 1.66 19.79
N ASN A 182 -0.97 1.19 18.64
CA ASN A 182 0.32 1.64 18.09
C ASN A 182 0.18 2.51 16.84
N LYS A 183 -0.85 3.36 16.76
CA LYS A 183 -1.16 4.20 15.58
C LYS A 183 0.02 5.01 15.03
N GLU A 184 0.87 5.53 15.91
CA GLU A 184 2.03 6.35 15.54
C GLU A 184 3.19 5.54 14.94
N LEU A 185 3.25 4.23 15.22
CA LEU A 185 4.30 3.31 14.74
C LEU A 185 3.92 2.58 13.45
N ILE A 186 2.69 2.80 12.98
CA ILE A 186 2.20 2.24 11.72
C ILE A 186 2.93 2.90 10.57
N ALA A 187 3.50 2.07 9.69
CA ALA A 187 4.10 2.56 8.45
C ALA A 187 3.19 2.23 7.26
N VAL A 188 3.07 3.20 6.37
CA VAL A 188 2.43 3.01 5.06
C VAL A 188 3.46 2.45 4.10
N GLU A 189 3.41 1.15 3.82
CA GLU A 189 4.43 0.49 3.01
C GLU A 189 4.30 0.89 1.53
N LYS A 190 3.11 0.64 0.97
CA LYS A 190 2.75 1.00 -0.40
C LYS A 190 1.26 1.26 -0.54
N VAL A 191 0.96 2.15 -1.49
CA VAL A 191 -0.36 2.31 -2.08
C VAL A 191 -0.28 1.80 -3.51
N LEU A 192 -1.11 0.82 -3.84
CA LEU A 192 -1.18 0.19 -5.15
C LEU A 192 -2.43 0.66 -5.88
N ARG A 193 -2.26 0.97 -7.17
CA ARG A 193 -3.37 1.38 -8.05
C ARG A 193 -3.97 0.16 -8.74
N VAL A 194 -5.28 0.16 -8.89
CA VAL A 194 -5.99 -0.88 -9.65
C VAL A 194 -5.99 -0.53 -11.14
N VAL A 195 -5.57 -1.49 -11.95
CA VAL A 195 -5.55 -1.40 -13.42
C VAL A 195 -6.30 -2.59 -13.99
N PHE A 196 -7.23 -2.33 -14.90
CA PHE A 196 -7.96 -3.35 -15.61
C PHE A 196 -7.33 -3.64 -16.98
N LEU A 197 -7.16 -4.94 -17.26
CA LEU A 197 -6.69 -5.49 -18.52
C LEU A 197 -7.86 -6.06 -19.32
N ASP A 198 -7.82 -5.91 -20.64
CA ASP A 198 -8.79 -6.53 -21.54
C ASP A 198 -8.42 -8.01 -21.76
N PRO A 199 -9.28 -8.98 -21.39
CA PRO A 199 -9.00 -10.40 -21.58
C PRO A 199 -8.83 -10.80 -23.06
N ARG A 200 -9.39 -10.03 -23.99
CA ARG A 200 -9.31 -10.30 -25.43
C ARG A 200 -8.00 -9.84 -26.07
N ARG A 201 -7.17 -9.09 -25.32
CA ARG A 201 -5.92 -8.50 -25.83
C ARG A 201 -4.72 -9.10 -25.09
N PRO A 202 -3.99 -10.04 -25.72
CA PRO A 202 -2.77 -10.60 -25.14
C PRO A 202 -1.75 -9.51 -24.84
N CYS A 203 -1.16 -9.55 -23.65
CA CYS A 203 -0.05 -8.68 -23.30
C CYS A 203 0.79 -9.28 -22.19
N LYS A 204 2.07 -8.88 -22.10
CA LYS A 204 3.00 -9.37 -21.06
C LYS A 204 2.49 -9.18 -19.62
N ALA A 205 1.63 -8.19 -19.38
CA ALA A 205 1.04 -7.95 -18.06
C ALA A 205 -0.04 -8.99 -17.74
N LEU A 206 -0.83 -9.38 -18.74
CA LEU A 206 -1.85 -10.42 -18.64
C LEU A 206 -1.21 -11.79 -18.35
N ASP A 207 -0.13 -12.14 -19.07
CA ASP A 207 0.57 -13.41 -18.85
C ASP A 207 1.13 -13.50 -17.42
N LYS A 208 1.72 -12.41 -16.92
CA LYS A 208 2.22 -12.31 -15.55
C LYS A 208 1.11 -12.40 -14.51
N LEU A 209 -0.05 -11.81 -14.78
CA LEU A 209 -1.22 -11.89 -13.92
C LEU A 209 -1.67 -13.35 -13.81
N ASN A 210 -1.91 -14.01 -14.94
CA ASN A 210 -2.37 -15.40 -15.00
C ASN A 210 -1.39 -16.35 -14.29
N LYS A 211 -0.08 -16.21 -14.55
CA LYS A 211 0.95 -17.02 -13.88
C LYS A 211 0.90 -16.88 -12.36
N ARG A 212 0.74 -15.65 -11.85
CA ARG A 212 0.69 -15.41 -10.40
C ARG A 212 -0.62 -15.88 -9.76
N LEU A 213 -1.73 -15.81 -10.50
CA LEU A 213 -2.99 -16.37 -10.03
C LEU A 213 -2.89 -17.89 -9.87
N ALA A 214 -2.34 -18.59 -10.87
CA ALA A 214 -2.08 -20.02 -10.77
C ALA A 214 -1.18 -20.38 -9.57
N GLU A 215 -0.10 -19.62 -9.34
CA GLU A 215 0.78 -19.81 -8.17
C GLU A 215 0.03 -19.57 -6.84
N ALA A 216 -0.83 -18.55 -6.78
CA ALA A 216 -1.61 -18.24 -5.58
C ALA A 216 -2.66 -19.32 -5.30
N GLU A 217 -3.32 -19.84 -6.33
CA GLU A 217 -4.29 -20.92 -6.22
C GLU A 217 -3.64 -22.22 -5.75
N ALA A 218 -2.49 -22.60 -6.34
CA ALA A 218 -1.72 -23.76 -5.91
C ALA A 218 -1.28 -23.65 -4.44
N ASN A 219 -0.78 -22.48 -4.02
CA ASN A 219 -0.41 -22.24 -2.61
C ASN A 219 -1.61 -22.33 -1.66
N ASN A 220 -2.78 -21.83 -2.09
CA ASN A 220 -4.00 -21.92 -1.29
C ASN A 220 -4.52 -23.36 -1.19
N GLN A 221 -4.46 -24.14 -2.26
CA GLN A 221 -4.81 -25.57 -2.24
C GLN A 221 -3.86 -26.38 -1.37
N ALA A 222 -2.55 -26.11 -1.48
CA ALA A 222 -1.52 -26.74 -0.66
C ALA A 222 -1.66 -26.43 0.84
N ARG A 223 -2.32 -25.33 1.22
CA ARG A 223 -2.66 -25.03 2.62
C ARG A 223 -3.90 -25.77 3.11
N LYS A 224 -4.86 -26.07 2.22
CA LYS A 224 -6.08 -26.80 2.59
C LYS A 224 -5.84 -28.29 2.80
N LYS A 225 -5.04 -28.92 1.94
CA LYS A 225 -4.75 -30.36 1.99
C LYS A 225 -4.20 -30.86 3.35
N PRO A 226 -3.21 -30.19 3.98
CA PRO A 226 -2.71 -30.58 5.31
C PRO A 226 -3.73 -30.40 6.44
N GLN A 227 -4.77 -29.58 6.23
CA GLN A 227 -5.79 -29.28 7.24
C GLN A 227 -6.92 -30.32 7.22
N GLU A 228 -7.28 -30.86 6.06
CA GLU A 228 -8.25 -31.97 5.92
C GLU A 228 -7.67 -33.32 6.39
N ASP A 229 -6.39 -33.59 6.16
CA ASP A 229 -5.72 -34.81 6.64
C ASP A 229 -5.62 -34.86 8.18
N LYS A 230 -5.65 -33.70 8.87
CA LYS A 230 -5.71 -33.65 10.34
C LYS A 230 -7.14 -33.69 10.90
N ALA A 231 -8.15 -33.42 10.08
CA ALA A 231 -9.56 -33.50 10.46
C ALA A 231 -10.14 -34.92 10.33
N SER A 232 -9.45 -35.83 9.66
CA SER A 232 -9.84 -37.22 9.44
C SER A 232 -9.12 -38.18 10.40
N LYS A 233 -9.33 -38.01 11.73
CA LYS A 233 -9.06 -39.09 12.69
C LYS A 233 -10.39 -39.84 12.93
N PRO A 234 -10.48 -41.17 12.69
CA PRO A 234 -11.71 -41.91 12.91
C PRO A 234 -12.03 -42.01 14.40
N THR A 235 -13.21 -41.56 14.81
CA THR A 235 -13.81 -41.94 16.09
C THR A 235 -14.14 -43.42 16.01
N ALA A 236 -13.55 -44.22 16.91
CA ALA A 236 -13.88 -45.63 17.05
C ALA A 236 -15.38 -45.82 17.35
N PRO A 237 -16.03 -46.89 16.87
CA PRO A 237 -17.40 -47.21 17.24
C PRO A 237 -17.38 -47.75 18.68
N ALA A 238 -17.87 -46.96 19.64
CA ALA A 238 -18.28 -47.50 20.93
C ALA A 238 -19.70 -48.03 20.77
N GLU A 239 -19.79 -49.30 20.42
CA GLU A 239 -20.93 -50.17 20.67
C GLU A 239 -21.23 -50.17 22.18
N GLY A 240 -22.47 -49.84 22.57
CA GLY A 240 -22.82 -49.69 23.98
C GLY A 240 -24.28 -49.31 24.23
N VAL A 241 -25.15 -50.29 24.04
CA VAL A 241 -26.39 -50.58 24.80
C VAL A 241 -27.26 -49.37 25.21
N ILE A 242 -28.36 -49.20 24.49
CA ILE A 242 -29.58 -48.54 24.97
C ILE A 242 -30.28 -49.48 25.97
N ASP A 243 -30.50 -49.02 27.20
CA ASP A 243 -31.50 -49.59 28.11
C ASP A 243 -32.57 -48.53 28.39
N GLU A 244 -33.81 -48.96 28.21
CA GLU A 244 -35.07 -48.21 28.32
C GLU A 244 -35.57 -48.30 29.76
N TRP A 245 -35.60 -47.18 30.52
CA TRP A 245 -36.36 -47.02 31.77
C TRP A 245 -36.79 -45.56 31.98
#